data_AF-A0A7Y3B9E3-F1
#
_entry.id   AF-A0A7Y3B9E3-F1
#
_cell.length_a   1.000
_cell.length_b   1.000
_cell.length_c   1.000
_cell.angle_alpha   90.00
_cell.angle_beta   90.00
_cell.angle_gamma   90.00
#
_symmetry.space_group_name_H-M   'P 1'
#
loop_
_entity.id
_entity.type
_entity.pdbx_description
1 polymer ?
#
loop_
_entity_poly.entity_id
_entity_poly.type
_entity_poly.pdbx_seq_one_letter_code
_entity_poly.pdbx_strand_id
1 'polypeptide(L)'
;DASKIGYTQSQLEWAQANEAEIWRYFVEKELLFSTDQDLISRFINPAPFSKFYLELDSESPGRIGQYIGWKIVRAYMKNNDISLRKMLITNPADIYNNSKFKPQK
;
A
#
# COMPACT_ATOMS: atom_id res chain seq x y z
N ASP A 1 -12.32 -4.60 -5.40
CA ASP A 1 -11.07 -4.68 -4.60
C ASP A 1 -11.26 -4.38 -3.13
N ALA A 2 -12.19 -3.49 -2.77
CA ALA A 2 -12.47 -3.10 -1.39
C ALA A 2 -12.65 -4.31 -0.46
N SER A 3 -13.50 -5.28 -0.83
CA SER A 3 -13.72 -6.51 -0.06
C SER A 3 -12.48 -7.40 0.11
N LYS A 4 -11.50 -7.35 -0.80
CA LYS A 4 -10.27 -8.16 -0.72
C LYS A 4 -9.28 -7.61 0.32
N ILE A 5 -9.29 -6.30 0.52
CA ILE A 5 -8.41 -5.60 1.47
C ILE A 5 -9.14 -5.16 2.75
N GLY A 6 -10.44 -5.47 2.87
CA GLY A 6 -11.26 -5.13 4.03
C GLY A 6 -11.63 -3.65 4.12
N TYR A 7 -11.72 -2.96 2.98
CA TYR A 7 -12.14 -1.56 2.89
C TYR A 7 -13.63 -1.44 2.58
N THR A 8 -14.24 -0.34 3.01
CA THR A 8 -15.49 0.13 2.42
C THR A 8 -15.24 0.71 1.03
N GLN A 9 -16.29 0.87 0.23
CA GLN A 9 -16.16 1.44 -1.10
C GLN A 9 -15.59 2.87 -1.05
N SER A 10 -16.08 3.70 -0.12
CA SER A 10 -15.59 5.08 0.06
C SER A 10 -14.13 5.14 0.51
N GLN A 11 -13.68 4.22 1.37
CA GLN A 11 -12.28 4.13 1.77
C GLN A 11 -11.37 3.78 0.59
N LEU A 12 -11.83 2.87 -0.29
CA LEU A 12 -11.10 2.53 -1.50
C LEU A 12 -11.01 3.71 -2.46
N GLU A 13 -12.11 4.43 -2.68
CA GLU A 13 -12.15 5.61 -3.55
C GLU A 13 -11.24 6.72 -3.03
N TRP A 14 -11.25 6.98 -1.72
CA TRP A 14 -10.32 7.92 -1.10
C TRP A 14 -8.86 7.49 -1.30
N ALA A 15 -8.54 6.21 -1.06
CA ALA A 15 -7.18 5.70 -1.22
C ALA A 15 -6.70 5.76 -2.67
N GLN A 16 -7.61 5.58 -3.65
CA GLN A 16 -7.32 5.74 -5.07
C GLN A 16 -7.09 7.21 -5.44
N ALA A 17 -7.94 8.12 -4.97
CA ALA A 17 -7.82 9.55 -5.25
C ALA A 17 -6.52 10.15 -4.66
N ASN A 18 -6.04 9.60 -3.55
CA ASN A 18 -4.83 10.07 -2.87
C ASN A 18 -3.58 9.19 -3.12
N GLU A 19 -3.66 8.20 -4.02
CA GLU A 19 -2.62 7.18 -4.22
C GLU A 19 -1.24 7.80 -4.55
N ALA A 20 -1.23 8.83 -5.39
CA ALA A 20 -0.01 9.52 -5.80
C ALA A 20 0.69 10.21 -4.61
N GLU A 21 -0.08 10.92 -3.78
CA GLU A 21 0.44 11.64 -2.61
C GLU A 21 0.91 10.68 -1.51
N ILE A 22 0.15 9.60 -1.27
CA ILE A 22 0.54 8.55 -0.33
C ILE A 22 1.86 7.91 -0.79
N TRP A 23 1.95 7.55 -2.08
CA TRP A 23 3.16 6.96 -2.64
C TRP A 23 4.36 7.90 -2.51
N ARG A 24 4.15 9.18 -2.85
CA ARG A 24 5.18 10.21 -2.73
C ARG A 24 5.70 10.30 -1.29
N TYR A 25 4.80 10.37 -0.31
CA TYR A 25 5.19 10.36 1.10
C TYR A 25 6.02 9.12 1.46
N PHE A 26 5.59 7.93 1.03
CA PHE A 26 6.28 6.67 1.33
C PHE A 26 7.69 6.62 0.75
N VAL A 27 7.87 7.15 -0.46
CA VAL A 27 9.18 7.21 -1.13
C VAL A 27 10.07 8.31 -0.54
N GLU A 28 9.55 9.54 -0.40
CA GLU A 28 10.30 10.69 0.13
C GLU A 28 10.76 10.47 1.58
N LYS A 29 10.00 9.71 2.36
CA LYS A 29 10.35 9.33 3.73
C LYS A 29 11.05 7.96 3.84
N GLU A 30 11.37 7.33 2.71
CA GLU A 30 12.08 6.04 2.62
C GLU A 30 11.40 4.91 3.42
N LEU A 31 10.07 4.96 3.58
CA LEU A 31 9.31 4.07 4.47
C LEU A 31 9.18 2.66 3.93
N LEU A 32 9.25 2.47 2.61
CA LEU A 32 9.08 1.17 1.96
C LEU A 32 10.15 0.15 2.36
N PHE A 33 11.35 0.63 2.73
CA PHE A 33 12.48 -0.20 3.12
C PHE A 33 12.84 -0.07 4.60
N SER A 34 12.05 0.72 5.35
CA SER A 34 12.27 0.92 6.78
C SER A 34 11.81 -0.31 7.57
N THR A 35 12.58 -0.67 8.59
CA THR A 35 12.28 -1.73 9.56
C THR A 35 11.69 -1.18 10.86
N ASP A 36 11.33 0.10 10.89
CA ASP A 36 10.71 0.74 12.04
C ASP A 36 9.35 0.08 12.37
N GLN A 37 9.26 -0.47 13.58
CA GLN A 37 8.08 -1.17 14.06
C GLN A 37 6.87 -0.24 14.22
N ASP A 38 7.08 1.06 14.43
CA ASP A 38 6.01 2.04 14.55
C ASP A 38 5.19 2.15 13.25
N LEU A 39 5.83 1.94 12.09
CA LEU A 39 5.16 1.94 10.77
C LEU A 39 4.07 0.88 10.66
N ILE A 40 4.24 -0.25 11.36
CA ILE A 40 3.22 -1.31 11.42
C ILE A 40 1.95 -0.75 12.07
N SER A 41 2.09 -0.03 13.19
CA SER A 41 0.96 0.57 13.90
C SER A 41 0.30 1.69 13.09
N ARG A 42 1.10 2.46 12.34
CA ARG A 42 0.66 3.62 11.59
C ARG A 42 -0.05 3.29 10.28
N PHE A 43 0.40 2.25 9.59
CA PHE A 43 0.01 2.00 8.19
C PHE A 43 -0.49 0.58 7.91
N ILE A 44 -0.32 -0.40 8.82
CA ILE A 44 -0.67 -1.81 8.55
C ILE A 44 -1.76 -2.32 9.50
N ASN A 45 -1.66 -2.02 10.80
CA ASN A 45 -2.62 -2.47 11.79
C ASN A 45 -3.99 -1.79 11.59
N PRO A 46 -5.09 -2.46 11.94
CA PRO A 46 -6.40 -1.81 11.98
C PRO A 46 -6.38 -0.57 12.89
N ALA A 47 -6.82 0.54 12.32
CA ALA A 47 -6.97 1.82 12.96
C ALA A 47 -8.13 2.58 12.27
N PRO A 48 -8.76 3.57 12.92
CA PRO A 48 -9.77 4.41 12.26
C PRO A 48 -9.18 5.16 11.06
N PHE A 49 -7.91 5.56 11.14
CA PHE A 49 -7.16 6.26 10.10
C PHE A 49 -5.66 5.91 10.14
N SER A 50 -4.95 6.22 9.06
CA SER A 50 -3.49 6.07 8.98
C SER A 50 -2.78 7.34 9.43
N LYS A 51 -1.64 7.21 10.12
CA LYS A 51 -0.94 8.37 10.71
C LYS A 51 0.21 8.87 9.84
N PHE A 52 0.00 9.94 9.10
CA PHE A 52 1.06 10.63 8.34
C PHE A 52 1.70 11.77 9.14
N TYR A 53 1.15 12.09 10.32
CA TYR A 53 1.46 13.27 11.12
C TYR A 53 1.08 14.58 10.41
N LEU A 54 -0.05 14.55 9.70
CA LEU A 54 -0.67 15.70 9.05
C LEU A 54 -2.00 16.02 9.75
N GLU A 55 -2.47 17.26 9.61
CA GLU A 55 -3.76 17.69 10.20
C GLU A 55 -4.95 16.89 9.64
N LEU A 56 -4.83 16.42 8.41
CA LEU A 56 -5.88 15.70 7.67
C LEU A 56 -5.78 14.17 7.81
N ASP A 57 -4.94 13.66 8.73
CA ASP A 57 -4.75 12.22 8.95
C ASP A 57 -6.09 11.49 9.15
N SER A 58 -7.04 12.13 9.85
CA SER A 58 -8.36 11.59 10.18
C SER A 58 -9.25 11.29 8.96
N GLU A 59 -8.95 11.85 7.80
CA GLU A 59 -9.66 11.58 6.55
C GLU A 59 -9.16 10.31 5.86
N SER A 60 -7.93 9.87 6.17
CA SER A 60 -7.35 8.68 5.57
C SER A 60 -7.99 7.41 6.13
N PRO A 61 -8.15 6.35 5.31
CA PRO A 61 -8.52 5.06 5.83
C PRO A 61 -7.35 4.46 6.62
N GLY A 62 -7.66 3.70 7.66
CA GLY A 62 -6.68 2.83 8.30
C GLY A 62 -6.08 1.81 7.32
N ARG A 63 -4.93 1.26 7.68
CA ARG A 63 -4.23 0.24 6.87
C ARG A 63 -3.80 0.71 5.47
N ILE A 64 -3.49 1.99 5.27
CA ILE A 64 -3.13 2.49 3.92
C ILE A 64 -1.86 1.83 3.34
N GLY A 65 -0.96 1.34 4.20
CA GLY A 65 0.19 0.54 3.78
C GLY A 65 -0.24 -0.81 3.17
N GLN A 66 -1.32 -1.42 3.66
CA GLN A 66 -1.92 -2.61 3.05
C GLN A 66 -2.47 -2.28 1.66
N TYR A 67 -3.11 -1.13 1.49
CA TYR A 67 -3.60 -0.67 0.18
C TYR A 67 -2.45 -0.52 -0.83
N ILE A 68 -1.37 0.17 -0.46
CA ILE A 68 -0.20 0.34 -1.33
C ILE A 68 0.47 -1.01 -1.63
N GLY A 69 0.66 -1.87 -0.63
CA GLY A 69 1.19 -3.22 -0.82
C GLY A 69 0.35 -4.06 -1.78
N TRP A 70 -0.98 -3.99 -1.66
CA TRP A 70 -1.91 -4.65 -2.58
C TRP A 70 -1.74 -4.15 -4.02
N LYS A 71 -1.56 -2.84 -4.23
CA LYS A 71 -1.32 -2.25 -5.55
C LYS A 71 0.01 -2.71 -6.16
N ILE A 72 1.07 -2.82 -5.37
CA ILE A 72 2.38 -3.36 -5.81
C ILE A 72 2.22 -4.83 -6.25
N VAL A 73 1.59 -5.67 -5.42
CA VAL A 73 1.37 -7.09 -5.74
C VAL A 73 0.52 -7.24 -7.01
N ARG A 74 -0.52 -6.42 -7.19
CA ARG A 74 -1.33 -6.42 -8.41
C ARG A 74 -0.51 -6.04 -9.65
N ALA A 75 0.37 -5.04 -9.54
CA ALA A 75 1.25 -4.64 -10.64
C ALA A 75 2.25 -5.75 -10.97
N TYR A 76 2.83 -6.40 -9.95
CA TYR A 76 3.72 -7.55 -10.12
C TYR A 76 3.03 -8.71 -10.84
N MET A 77 1.86 -9.14 -10.38
CA MET A 77 1.09 -10.22 -11.02
C MET A 77 0.63 -9.88 -12.45
N LYS A 78 0.45 -8.59 -12.77
CA LYS A 78 0.09 -8.15 -14.13
C LYS A 78 1.28 -8.14 -15.08
N ASN A 79 2.47 -7.81 -14.56
CA ASN A 79 3.68 -7.62 -15.35
C ASN A 79 4.55 -8.89 -15.45
N ASN A 80 4.20 -9.95 -14.71
CA ASN A 80 4.94 -11.20 -14.65
C ASN A 80 3.96 -12.36 -14.79
N ASP A 81 4.26 -13.30 -15.70
CA ASP A 81 3.45 -14.49 -15.87
C ASP A 81 3.82 -15.55 -14.82
N ILE A 82 3.24 -15.41 -13.64
CA ILE A 82 3.51 -16.29 -12.49
C ILE A 82 2.21 -16.74 -11.82
N SER A 83 2.26 -17.91 -11.18
CA SER A 83 1.14 -18.38 -10.36
C SER A 83 1.04 -17.62 -9.04
N LEU A 84 -0.18 -17.53 -8.49
CA LEU A 84 -0.42 -16.97 -7.16
C LEU A 84 0.44 -17.67 -6.08
N ARG A 85 0.59 -18.99 -6.15
CA ARG A 85 1.41 -19.76 -5.20
C ARG A 85 2.88 -19.34 -5.26
N LYS A 86 3.41 -19.12 -6.46
CA LYS A 86 4.79 -18.65 -6.63
C LYS A 86 4.97 -17.24 -6.07
N MET A 87 4.01 -16.36 -6.32
CA MET A 87 4.02 -14.98 -5.78
C MET A 87 4.09 -14.98 -4.25
N LEU A 88 3.27 -15.78 -3.57
CA LEU A 88 3.21 -15.84 -2.10
C LEU A 88 4.53 -16.26 -1.42
N ILE A 89 5.39 -16.99 -2.13
CA ILE A 89 6.71 -17.41 -1.62
C ILE A 89 7.87 -16.57 -2.19
N THR A 90 7.57 -15.59 -3.04
CA THR A 90 8.58 -14.70 -3.62
C THR A 90 9.01 -13.67 -2.58
N ASN A 91 10.30 -13.33 -2.55
CA ASN A 91 10.81 -12.31 -1.64
C ASN A 91 10.08 -10.96 -1.89
N PRO A 92 9.61 -10.25 -0.85
CA PRO A 92 8.98 -8.94 -1.00
C PRO A 92 9.78 -7.93 -1.82
N ALA A 93 11.11 -7.94 -1.69
CA ALA A 93 12.00 -7.06 -2.46
C ALA A 93 11.95 -7.38 -3.96
N ASP A 94 11.91 -8.67 -4.33
CA ASP A 94 11.79 -9.10 -5.72
C ASP A 94 10.43 -8.74 -6.31
N ILE A 95 9.35 -8.88 -5.52
CA ILE A 95 8.00 -8.45 -5.91
C ILE A 95 8.02 -6.95 -6.22
N TYR A 96 8.58 -6.14 -5.32
CA TYR A 96 8.67 -4.70 -5.51
C TYR A 96 9.46 -4.33 -6.76
N ASN A 97 10.69 -4.84 -6.91
CA ASN A 97 11.59 -4.51 -8.01
C ASN A 97 11.01 -4.90 -9.38
N ASN A 98 10.32 -6.04 -9.46
CA ASN A 98 9.72 -6.54 -10.70
C ASN A 98 8.26 -6.11 -10.88
N SER A 99 7.69 -5.35 -9.94
CA SER A 99 6.31 -4.86 -10.05
C SER A 99 6.15 -3.81 -11.14
N LYS A 100 7.22 -3.04 -11.44
CA LYS A 100 7.16 -1.80 -12.25
C LYS A 100 6.04 -0.87 -11.77
N PHE A 101 5.71 -0.91 -10.48
CA PHE A 101 4.63 -0.14 -9.92
C PHE A 101 4.94 1.36 -10.05
N LYS A 102 3.97 2.10 -10.61
CA LYS A 102 3.93 3.56 -10.63
C LYS A 102 2.52 3.96 -10.20
N PRO A 103 2.37 4.87 -9.23
CA PRO A 103 1.03 5.37 -8.87
C PRO A 103 0.39 6.02 -10.09
N GLN A 104 -0.94 5.93 -10.20
CA GLN A 104 -1.65 6.65 -11.25
C GLN A 104 -1.54 8.17 -11.00
N LYS A 105 -1.29 8.93 -12.07
CA LYS A 105 -1.27 10.40 -12.06
C LYS A 105 -2.68 10.95 -11.87
#